data_AF-A0A0D2LH96-F1
#
_entry.id   AF-A0A0D2LH96-F1
#
_cell.length_a   1.000
_cell.length_b   1.000
_cell.length_c   1.000
_cell.angle_alpha   90.00
_cell.angle_beta   90.00
_cell.angle_gamma   90.00
#
_symmetry.space_group_name_H-M   'P 1'
#
loop_
_entity.id
_entity.type
_entity.pdbx_description
1 polymer ?
#
loop_
_entity_poly.entity_id
_entity_poly.type
_entity_poly.pdbx_seq_one_letter_code
_entity_poly.pdbx_strand_id
1 'polypeptide(L)'
;MAKAADASPRPRNYPYRDGSIIKLDYCPEDPEESEPDTNNAVEHTKKPIPLSLKVVRTLATTFSCSQMILKLCDRRFSRGLRDDYEATEWTPDIEAAYVAFQNLPDDQRPEIRLTRRVSNEHWPAGHREAYLQKWCDKLYAQELEVYRNLADVQGEKIPILYGTVSVRDKTRRSQKIEQVQGLLMEYKNPSFPLRDIPERIPNRDLWHDIGKASVKLVQEIGDMGVLNRDIRLDNILVLELEGEMESFKVFMIDFGIARTQGENETDEEFRKARRSQDEEGAIGYVLEQYLMRNAGGDKPFKFNHSRRLERPWDDDEADI
;
A
#
# COMPACT_ATOMS: atom_id res chain seq x y z
N MET A 1 -5.49 -11.01 -27.46
CA MET A 1 -5.13 -9.68 -28.00
C MET A 1 -4.42 -8.91 -26.91
N ALA A 2 -3.10 -8.74 -27.00
CA ALA A 2 -2.32 -7.99 -26.03
C ALA A 2 -2.74 -6.52 -26.07
N LYS A 3 -3.25 -5.98 -24.95
CA LYS A 3 -3.49 -4.55 -24.81
C LYS A 3 -2.13 -3.85 -24.86
N ALA A 4 -1.94 -3.02 -25.88
CA ALA A 4 -0.80 -2.14 -25.99
C ALA A 4 -0.64 -1.35 -24.69
N ALA A 5 0.55 -1.44 -24.10
CA ALA A 5 0.93 -0.58 -22.99
C ALA A 5 0.88 0.87 -23.49
N ASP A 6 -0.03 1.66 -22.94
CA ASP A 6 -0.08 3.10 -23.17
C ASP A 6 1.28 3.72 -22.79
N ALA A 7 2.02 4.09 -23.82
CA ALA A 7 3.37 4.64 -23.75
C ALA A 7 3.27 6.17 -23.82
N SER A 8 2.58 6.79 -22.87
CA SER A 8 2.68 8.22 -22.69
C SER A 8 4.15 8.57 -22.34
N PRO A 9 4.79 9.52 -23.04
CA PRO A 9 6.21 9.81 -22.83
C PRO A 9 6.47 10.32 -21.41
N ARG A 10 7.22 9.54 -20.62
CA ARG A 10 7.60 9.91 -19.25
C ARG A 10 8.51 11.16 -19.28
N PRO A 11 8.32 12.13 -18.35
CA PRO A 11 9.09 13.38 -18.37
C PRO A 11 10.61 13.13 -18.31
N ARG A 12 11.39 13.99 -19.00
CA ARG A 12 12.84 13.87 -19.14
C ARG A 12 13.62 13.87 -17.81
N ASN A 13 12.99 14.28 -16.71
CA ASN A 13 13.58 14.38 -15.36
C ASN A 13 13.03 13.36 -14.34
N TYR A 14 12.50 12.21 -14.79
CA TYR A 14 12.01 11.14 -13.91
C TYR A 14 13.20 10.40 -13.24
N PRO A 15 13.41 10.48 -11.91
CA PRO A 15 14.58 9.89 -11.25
C PRO A 15 14.46 8.37 -11.06
N TYR A 16 13.28 7.80 -11.28
CA TYR A 16 12.97 6.40 -10.99
C TYR A 16 12.89 5.54 -12.25
N ARG A 17 13.70 5.79 -13.28
CA ARG A 17 13.67 4.94 -14.49
C ARG A 17 14.33 3.60 -14.20
N ASP A 18 13.89 2.54 -14.87
CA ASP A 18 14.60 1.27 -14.86
C ASP A 18 16.09 1.49 -15.21
N GLY A 19 16.98 0.92 -14.41
CA GLY A 19 18.43 1.13 -14.45
C GLY A 19 18.93 2.39 -13.74
N SER A 20 18.08 3.26 -13.20
CA SER A 20 18.52 4.46 -12.46
C SER A 20 19.12 4.07 -11.11
N ILE A 21 20.18 4.75 -10.67
CA ILE A 21 20.74 4.56 -9.33
C ILE A 21 20.15 5.62 -8.39
N ILE A 22 19.46 5.19 -7.34
CA ILE A 22 18.93 6.04 -6.29
C ILE A 22 19.80 5.86 -5.04
N LYS A 23 20.20 6.96 -4.42
CA LYS A 23 20.86 6.92 -3.12
C LYS A 23 19.82 6.98 -2.02
N LEU A 24 19.85 5.99 -1.14
CA LEU A 24 18.93 5.84 -0.02
C LEU A 24 19.69 6.11 1.27
N ASP A 25 19.11 6.90 2.16
CA ASP A 25 19.46 6.88 3.57
C ASP A 25 18.54 5.87 4.24
N TYR A 26 19.11 4.78 4.73
CA TYR A 26 18.39 3.66 5.33
C TYR A 26 18.41 3.73 6.85
N CYS A 27 17.29 3.42 7.48
CA CYS A 27 17.16 3.30 8.93
C CYS A 27 16.46 1.96 9.22
N PRO A 28 17.18 0.93 9.70
CA PRO A 28 16.62 -0.40 9.93
C PRO A 28 15.58 -0.40 11.05
N GLU A 29 14.63 -1.33 11.00
CA GLU A 29 13.73 -1.61 12.15
C GLU A 29 14.46 -2.39 13.26
N ASP A 30 15.37 -3.31 12.92
CA ASP A 30 16.25 -3.99 13.88
C ASP A 30 17.68 -3.40 13.82
N PRO A 31 18.21 -2.81 14.90
CA PRO A 31 19.57 -2.28 14.93
C PRO A 31 20.67 -3.32 14.65
N GLU A 32 20.39 -4.61 14.81
CA GLU A 32 21.35 -5.70 14.54
C GLU A 32 21.36 -6.13 13.06
N GLU A 33 20.38 -5.71 12.25
CA GLU A 33 20.40 -5.94 10.80
C GLU A 33 21.49 -5.09 10.13
N SER A 34 22.41 -5.75 9.42
CA SER A 34 23.44 -5.07 8.65
C SER A 34 22.84 -4.14 7.59
N GLU A 35 23.37 -2.92 7.45
CA GLU A 35 22.97 -1.99 6.39
C GLU A 35 23.04 -2.70 5.02
N PRO A 36 21.93 -2.75 4.25
CA PRO A 36 22.00 -3.18 2.86
C PRO A 36 22.90 -2.20 2.10
N ASP A 37 23.77 -2.70 1.23
CA ASP A 37 24.67 -1.87 0.41
C ASP A 37 23.87 -0.69 -0.19
N THR A 38 24.39 0.53 -0.04
CA THR A 38 23.63 1.80 -0.17
C THR A 38 23.78 2.47 -1.56
N ASN A 39 24.51 1.86 -2.49
CA ASN A 39 24.62 2.30 -3.89
C ASN A 39 23.70 1.48 -4.80
N ASN A 40 22.48 1.98 -5.07
CA ASN A 40 21.35 1.08 -5.40
C ASN A 40 20.72 1.35 -6.76
N ALA A 41 20.72 0.34 -7.65
CA ALA A 41 20.06 0.39 -8.95
C ALA A 41 18.58 -0.01 -8.85
N VAL A 42 17.72 0.73 -9.57
CA VAL A 42 16.30 0.45 -9.80
C VAL A 42 16.22 -0.64 -10.86
N GLU A 43 15.87 -1.88 -10.48
CA GLU A 43 15.75 -2.97 -11.47
C GLU A 43 14.43 -2.90 -12.23
N HIS A 44 13.30 -2.74 -11.52
CA HIS A 44 11.99 -2.68 -12.15
C HIS A 44 11.02 -1.72 -11.46
N THR A 45 10.49 -0.76 -12.22
CA THR A 45 9.30 0.00 -11.83
C THR A 45 8.03 -0.74 -12.23
N LYS A 46 7.32 -1.33 -11.26
CA LYS A 46 5.93 -1.74 -11.48
C LYS A 46 5.07 -0.48 -11.51
N LYS A 47 4.01 -0.46 -12.35
CA LYS A 47 3.09 0.68 -12.44
C LYS A 47 2.62 1.09 -11.03
N PRO A 48 2.56 2.39 -10.71
CA PRO A 48 2.18 2.84 -9.39
C PRO A 48 0.80 2.31 -9.04
N ILE A 49 0.73 1.62 -7.90
CA ILE A 49 -0.53 1.33 -7.20
C ILE A 49 -1.04 2.67 -6.65
N PRO A 50 -2.36 2.94 -6.64
CA PRO A 50 -2.96 4.27 -6.66
C PRO A 50 -2.30 5.36 -5.79
N LEU A 51 -1.70 5.08 -4.63
CA LEU A 51 -1.23 6.15 -3.74
C LEU A 51 0.28 6.23 -3.52
N SER A 52 1.07 5.32 -4.09
CA SER A 52 2.53 5.28 -3.89
C SER A 52 3.29 4.77 -5.12
N LEU A 53 4.55 5.19 -5.24
CA LEU A 53 5.46 4.59 -6.20
C LEU A 53 6.07 3.32 -5.59
N LYS A 54 5.88 2.16 -6.24
CA LYS A 54 6.53 0.91 -5.85
C LYS A 54 7.65 0.57 -6.82
N VAL A 55 8.86 0.48 -6.30
CA VAL A 55 10.07 0.03 -7.00
C VAL A 55 10.41 -1.36 -6.48
N VAL A 56 10.51 -2.36 -7.35
CA VAL A 56 10.96 -3.70 -6.95
C VAL A 56 12.46 -3.80 -7.18
N ARG A 57 13.19 -4.31 -6.19
CA ARG A 57 14.66 -4.42 -6.20
C ARG A 57 15.09 -5.81 -5.76
N THR A 58 16.03 -6.44 -6.46
CA THR A 58 16.79 -7.55 -5.91
C THR A 58 18.00 -7.01 -5.16
N LEU A 59 18.13 -7.34 -3.87
CA LEU A 59 19.32 -7.05 -3.09
C LEU A 59 20.15 -8.34 -2.98
N ALA A 60 21.31 -8.36 -3.62
CA ALA A 60 22.31 -9.38 -3.35
C ALA A 60 23.07 -8.97 -2.09
N THR A 61 22.70 -9.52 -0.93
CA THR A 61 23.61 -9.51 0.22
C THR A 61 24.59 -10.68 0.06
N THR A 62 25.69 -10.66 0.81
CA THR A 62 26.76 -11.66 0.75
C THR A 62 26.31 -13.11 1.02
N PHE A 63 25.07 -13.33 1.48
CA PHE A 63 24.57 -14.66 1.85
C PHE A 63 23.19 -15.03 1.31
N SER A 64 22.41 -14.12 0.71
CA SER A 64 21.19 -14.47 -0.03
C SER A 64 20.75 -13.36 -0.99
N CYS A 65 20.34 -13.72 -2.22
CA CYS A 65 19.61 -12.81 -3.11
C CYS A 65 18.18 -12.67 -2.61
N SER A 66 17.94 -11.75 -1.67
CA SER A 66 16.58 -11.45 -1.20
C SER A 66 15.98 -10.36 -2.09
N GLN A 67 14.87 -10.68 -2.75
CA GLN A 67 14.09 -9.66 -3.45
C GLN A 67 13.34 -8.81 -2.42
N MET A 68 13.40 -7.50 -2.59
CA MET A 68 12.77 -6.49 -1.75
C MET A 68 11.92 -5.54 -2.59
N ILE A 69 10.97 -4.89 -1.94
CA ILE A 69 10.17 -3.83 -2.53
C ILE A 69 10.44 -2.53 -1.78
N LEU A 70 10.71 -1.48 -2.54
CA LEU A 70 10.87 -0.12 -2.07
C LEU A 70 9.59 0.66 -2.39
N LYS A 71 8.85 1.05 -1.37
CA LYS A 71 7.63 1.86 -1.49
C LYS A 71 7.95 3.30 -1.14
N LEU A 72 7.91 4.21 -2.12
CA LEU A 72 8.20 5.64 -1.93
C LEU A 72 6.91 6.48 -1.96
N CYS A 73 6.78 7.36 -0.99
CA CYS A 73 5.70 8.34 -0.88
C CYS A 73 6.14 9.66 -1.55
N ASP A 74 6.20 9.66 -2.88
CA ASP A 74 6.61 10.83 -3.68
C ASP A 74 5.41 11.49 -4.37
N ARG A 75 4.99 12.66 -3.88
CA ARG A 75 3.86 13.43 -4.44
C ARG A 75 4.02 13.75 -5.93
N ARG A 76 5.26 13.82 -6.43
CA ARG A 76 5.54 14.17 -7.82
C ARG A 76 5.11 13.06 -8.77
N PHE A 77 5.12 11.81 -8.29
CA PHE A 77 4.92 10.62 -9.11
C PHE A 77 3.84 9.66 -8.59
N SER A 78 3.14 10.03 -7.52
CA SER A 78 1.96 9.32 -7.03
C SER A 78 0.76 9.58 -7.95
N ARG A 79 0.58 8.71 -8.95
CA ARG A 79 -0.44 8.90 -10.01
C ARG A 79 -1.86 8.90 -9.47
N GLY A 80 -2.27 7.89 -8.71
CA GLY A 80 -3.65 7.87 -8.21
C GLY A 80 -3.91 8.95 -7.16
N LEU A 81 -2.92 9.40 -6.38
CA LEU A 81 -3.10 10.59 -5.54
C LEU A 81 -3.33 11.84 -6.40
N ARG A 82 -2.61 11.98 -7.51
CA ARG A 82 -2.85 13.07 -8.46
C ARG A 82 -4.21 12.94 -9.14
N ASP A 83 -4.62 11.74 -9.52
CA ASP A 83 -5.92 11.49 -10.16
C ASP A 83 -7.08 11.77 -9.19
N ASP A 84 -7.01 11.27 -7.95
CA ASP A 84 -8.00 11.47 -6.88
C ASP A 84 -8.21 12.95 -6.52
N TYR A 85 -7.17 13.77 -6.75
CA TYR A 85 -7.17 15.20 -6.47
C TYR A 85 -6.93 16.02 -7.74
N GLU A 86 -7.31 15.52 -8.92
CA GLU A 86 -7.34 16.29 -10.18
C GLU A 86 -6.07 17.16 -10.41
N ALA A 87 -4.92 16.64 -9.99
CA ALA A 87 -3.64 17.30 -10.11
C ALA A 87 -3.00 16.90 -11.43
N THR A 88 -2.53 17.89 -12.18
CA THR A 88 -1.81 17.65 -13.44
C THR A 88 -0.52 16.89 -13.19
N GLU A 89 0.09 16.35 -14.24
CA GLU A 89 1.43 15.79 -14.13
C GLU A 89 2.43 16.81 -13.56
N TRP A 90 3.39 16.32 -12.78
CA TRP A 90 4.41 17.16 -12.17
C TRP A 90 5.33 17.79 -13.23
N THR A 91 5.67 19.07 -13.04
CA THR A 91 6.63 19.81 -13.86
C THR A 91 7.60 20.61 -12.97
N PRO A 92 8.76 21.04 -13.50
CA PRO A 92 9.65 21.94 -12.78
C PRO A 92 8.99 23.24 -12.31
N ASP A 93 8.02 23.77 -13.06
CA ASP A 93 7.31 25.01 -12.69
C ASP A 93 6.36 24.78 -11.51
N ILE A 94 5.66 23.64 -11.49
CA ILE A 94 4.84 23.20 -10.34
C ILE A 94 5.72 23.05 -9.10
N GLU A 95 6.91 22.50 -9.27
CA GLU A 95 7.87 22.36 -8.19
C GLU A 95 8.39 23.69 -7.66
N ALA A 96 8.67 24.66 -8.54
CA ALA A 96 9.03 26.01 -8.14
C ALA A 96 7.90 26.69 -7.37
N ALA A 97 6.64 26.48 -7.78
CA ALA A 97 5.47 27.00 -7.06
C ALA A 97 5.32 26.38 -5.67
N TYR A 98 5.56 25.06 -5.52
CA TYR A 98 5.59 24.40 -4.22
C TYR A 98 6.69 24.96 -3.31
N VAL A 99 7.90 25.13 -3.83
CA VAL A 99 9.01 25.73 -3.07
C VAL A 99 8.67 27.15 -2.64
N ALA A 100 8.07 27.96 -3.52
CA ALA A 100 7.63 29.31 -3.18
C ALA A 100 6.59 29.29 -2.05
N PHE A 101 5.61 28.38 -2.11
CA PHE A 101 4.61 28.19 -1.06
C PHE A 101 5.25 27.80 0.29
N GLN A 102 6.20 26.88 0.29
CA GLN A 102 6.91 26.43 1.49
C GLN A 102 7.84 27.49 2.10
N ASN A 103 8.17 28.53 1.34
CA ASN A 103 8.96 29.67 1.82
C ASN A 103 8.09 30.85 2.28
N LEU A 104 6.76 30.75 2.22
CA LEU A 104 5.88 31.75 2.81
C LEU A 104 6.09 31.80 4.34
N PRO A 105 6.07 33.01 4.94
CA PRO A 105 5.98 33.16 6.40
C PRO A 105 4.81 32.35 6.98
N ASP A 106 4.96 31.82 8.19
CA ASP A 106 3.95 30.94 8.80
C ASP A 106 2.58 31.62 8.98
N ASP A 107 2.57 32.93 9.24
CA ASP A 107 1.36 33.76 9.34
C ASP A 107 0.66 34.00 7.99
N GLN A 108 1.37 33.77 6.88
CA GLN A 108 0.85 33.91 5.51
C GLN A 108 0.58 32.57 4.83
N ARG A 109 1.00 31.45 5.44
CA ARG A 109 0.82 30.11 4.86
C ARG A 109 -0.58 29.60 5.19
N PRO A 110 -1.43 29.33 4.18
CA PRO A 110 -2.73 28.74 4.41
C PRO A 110 -2.63 27.40 5.13
N GLU A 111 -3.51 27.17 6.10
CA GLU A 111 -3.59 25.90 6.80
C GLU A 111 -4.07 24.80 5.85
N ILE A 112 -3.30 23.71 5.76
CA ILE A 112 -3.63 22.56 4.93
C ILE A 112 -4.40 21.55 5.78
N ARG A 113 -5.72 21.44 5.61
CA ARG A 113 -6.54 20.40 6.27
C ARG A 113 -6.85 19.27 5.30
N LEU A 114 -6.42 18.06 5.64
CA LEU A 114 -6.68 16.87 4.83
C LEU A 114 -8.16 16.48 4.95
N THR A 115 -8.91 16.58 3.85
CA THR A 115 -10.31 16.10 3.81
C THR A 115 -10.60 15.42 2.48
N ARG A 116 -11.48 14.41 2.47
CA ARG A 116 -11.79 13.64 1.26
C ARG A 116 -12.65 14.39 0.22
N ARG A 117 -13.12 15.61 0.51
CA ARG A 117 -14.13 16.30 -0.30
C ARG A 117 -13.83 17.80 -0.51
N VAL A 118 -12.57 18.16 -0.72
CA VAL A 118 -12.24 19.56 -1.08
C VAL A 118 -12.26 19.71 -2.59
N SER A 119 -13.08 20.63 -3.11
CA SER A 119 -12.86 21.15 -4.47
C SER A 119 -11.55 21.92 -4.46
N ASN A 120 -10.56 21.41 -5.18
CA ASN A 120 -9.23 21.98 -5.29
C ASN A 120 -9.04 22.76 -6.62
N GLU A 121 -10.13 22.95 -7.37
CA GLU A 121 -10.16 23.65 -8.66
C GLU A 121 -9.53 25.04 -8.58
N HIS A 122 -9.60 25.69 -7.42
CA HIS A 122 -9.13 27.07 -7.20
C HIS A 122 -7.77 27.16 -6.50
N TRP A 123 -7.13 26.04 -6.17
CA TRP A 123 -5.84 26.09 -5.46
C TRP A 123 -4.70 26.45 -6.39
N PRO A 124 -3.88 27.46 -6.03
CA PRO A 124 -2.60 27.67 -6.69
C PRO A 124 -1.76 26.40 -6.64
N ALA A 125 -0.94 26.17 -7.68
CA ALA A 125 -0.14 24.95 -7.82
C ALA A 125 0.68 24.62 -6.56
N GLY A 126 1.32 25.63 -5.93
CA GLY A 126 2.10 25.41 -4.72
C GLY A 126 1.30 24.90 -3.53
N HIS A 127 0.08 25.42 -3.33
CA HIS A 127 -0.83 24.94 -2.28
C HIS A 127 -1.30 23.51 -2.58
N ARG A 128 -1.66 23.23 -3.84
CA ARG A 128 -2.04 21.87 -4.26
C ARG A 128 -0.93 20.86 -4.01
N GLU A 129 0.30 21.17 -4.36
CA GLU A 129 1.44 20.28 -4.11
C GLU A 129 1.74 20.10 -2.62
N ALA A 130 1.58 21.15 -1.81
CA ALA A 130 1.71 21.01 -0.36
C ALA A 130 0.60 20.15 0.25
N TYR A 131 -0.61 20.19 -0.32
CA TYR A 131 -1.69 19.28 0.06
C TYR A 131 -1.37 17.83 -0.32
N LEU A 132 -0.84 17.57 -1.52
CA LEU A 132 -0.39 16.25 -1.94
C LEU A 132 0.76 15.74 -1.06
N GLN A 133 1.72 16.61 -0.68
CA GLN A 133 2.80 16.27 0.24
C GLN A 133 2.24 15.80 1.58
N LYS A 134 1.31 16.58 2.17
CA LYS A 134 0.69 16.24 3.45
C LYS A 134 -0.08 14.91 3.39
N TRP A 135 -0.67 14.56 2.23
CA TRP A 135 -1.23 13.23 2.01
C TRP A 135 -0.14 12.16 1.98
N CYS A 136 0.95 12.35 1.23
CA CYS A 136 2.07 11.40 1.21
C CYS A 136 2.63 11.15 2.62
N ASP A 137 2.83 12.20 3.41
CA ASP A 137 3.32 12.08 4.80
C ASP A 137 2.35 11.28 5.67
N LYS A 138 1.05 11.56 5.55
CA LYS A 138 0.01 10.82 6.25
C LYS A 138 0.00 9.34 5.86
N LEU A 139 -0.02 9.03 4.57
CA LEU A 139 -0.06 7.65 4.07
C LEU A 139 1.18 6.87 4.51
N TYR A 140 2.36 7.48 4.45
CA TYR A 140 3.60 6.92 4.96
C TYR A 140 3.51 6.61 6.46
N ALA A 141 3.10 7.58 7.28
CA ALA A 141 3.02 7.42 8.72
C ALA A 141 2.01 6.34 9.12
N GLN A 142 0.83 6.33 8.50
CA GLN A 142 -0.21 5.34 8.76
C GLN A 142 0.25 3.93 8.40
N GLU A 143 0.89 3.76 7.23
CA GLU A 143 1.36 2.45 6.82
C GLU A 143 2.49 1.94 7.72
N LEU A 144 3.45 2.80 8.08
CA LEU A 144 4.52 2.45 9.00
C LEU A 144 3.98 2.01 10.37
N GLU A 145 3.00 2.75 10.90
CA GLU A 145 2.34 2.41 12.16
C GLU A 145 1.65 1.05 12.09
N VAL A 146 0.93 0.76 10.99
CA VAL A 146 0.26 -0.53 10.81
C VAL A 146 1.26 -1.68 10.71
N TYR A 147 2.37 -1.53 9.98
CA TYR A 147 3.41 -2.57 9.94
C TYR A 147 3.99 -2.84 11.32
N ARG A 148 4.28 -1.80 12.11
CA ARG A 148 4.79 -1.94 13.48
C ARG A 148 3.79 -2.63 14.40
N ASN A 149 2.50 -2.29 14.30
CA ASN A 149 1.46 -2.93 15.10
C ASN A 149 1.18 -4.38 14.69
N LEU A 150 1.57 -4.77 13.48
CA LEU A 150 1.44 -6.13 12.96
C LEU A 150 2.78 -6.90 12.97
N ALA A 151 3.74 -6.50 13.82
CA ALA A 151 5.08 -7.11 13.87
C ALA A 151 5.03 -8.64 14.00
N ASP A 152 4.14 -9.17 14.85
CA ASP A 152 4.03 -10.61 15.13
C ASP A 152 3.58 -11.46 13.93
N VAL A 153 3.04 -10.85 12.88
CA VAL A 153 2.55 -11.56 11.69
C VAL A 153 3.29 -11.18 10.41
N GLN A 154 4.35 -10.37 10.52
CA GLN A 154 5.25 -10.09 9.41
C GLN A 154 5.97 -11.36 8.94
N GLY A 155 6.16 -11.47 7.63
CA GLY A 155 6.70 -12.67 6.97
C GLY A 155 5.68 -13.82 6.84
N GLU A 156 4.71 -13.91 7.74
CA GLU A 156 3.69 -14.97 7.75
C GLU A 156 2.39 -14.57 7.04
N LYS A 157 1.84 -13.38 7.32
CA LYS A 157 0.55 -12.92 6.77
C LYS A 157 0.66 -11.62 5.99
N ILE A 158 1.69 -10.82 6.30
CA ILE A 158 2.02 -9.55 5.66
C ILE A 158 3.53 -9.45 5.42
N PRO A 159 4.02 -8.59 4.51
CA PRO A 159 5.44 -8.48 4.23
C PRO A 159 6.26 -8.10 5.46
N ILE A 160 7.50 -8.60 5.55
CA ILE A 160 8.47 -8.06 6.50
C ILE A 160 8.77 -6.59 6.13
N LEU A 161 8.73 -5.71 7.11
CA LEU A 161 9.26 -4.36 7.04
C LEU A 161 10.72 -4.40 7.52
N TYR A 162 11.67 -4.24 6.61
CA TYR A 162 13.10 -4.21 6.97
C TYR A 162 13.47 -2.86 7.59
N GLY A 163 12.88 -1.77 7.09
CA GLY A 163 13.25 -0.45 7.54
C GLY A 163 12.56 0.68 6.80
N THR A 164 12.87 1.88 7.27
CA THR A 164 12.48 3.11 6.60
C THR A 164 13.62 3.61 5.72
N VAL A 165 13.25 4.31 4.65
CA VAL A 165 14.22 4.95 3.76
C VAL A 165 13.84 6.41 3.54
N SER A 166 14.86 7.22 3.27
CA SER A 166 14.67 8.54 2.72
C SER A 166 15.53 8.76 1.47
N VAL A 167 14.99 9.46 0.48
CA VAL A 167 15.69 9.83 -0.74
C VAL A 167 16.00 11.32 -0.70
N ARG A 168 17.29 11.66 -0.62
CA ARG A 168 17.77 13.05 -0.76
C ARG A 168 17.97 13.42 -2.22
N ASP A 169 17.28 14.46 -2.66
CA ASP A 169 17.56 15.10 -3.95
C ASP A 169 18.84 15.95 -3.83
N LYS A 170 19.98 15.39 -4.26
CA LYS A 170 21.29 16.05 -4.18
C LYS A 170 21.40 17.32 -5.03
N THR A 171 20.44 17.60 -5.92
CA THR A 171 20.45 18.82 -6.74
C THR A 171 20.08 20.07 -5.93
N ARG A 172 19.60 19.92 -4.69
CA ARG A 172 19.05 21.04 -3.89
C ARG A 172 19.81 21.24 -2.59
N ARG A 173 20.95 21.93 -2.69
CA ARG A 173 21.87 22.19 -1.55
C ARG A 173 21.38 23.19 -0.50
N SER A 174 20.19 23.80 -0.63
CA SER A 174 19.88 25.00 0.18
C SER A 174 18.41 25.26 0.51
N GLN A 175 17.50 24.32 0.35
CA GLN A 175 16.09 24.56 0.68
C GLN A 175 15.56 23.42 1.56
N LYS A 176 14.76 23.77 2.58
CA LYS A 176 14.00 22.87 3.46
C LYS A 176 12.95 22.08 2.66
N ILE A 177 13.38 21.37 1.63
CA ILE A 177 12.51 20.50 0.85
C ILE A 177 12.60 19.14 1.51
N GLU A 178 11.44 18.68 1.97
CA GLU A 178 11.26 17.42 2.67
C GLU A 178 11.83 16.26 1.85
N GLN A 179 12.54 15.37 2.54
CA GLN A 179 13.07 14.15 1.94
C GLN A 179 11.91 13.22 1.58
N VAL A 180 11.98 12.57 0.41
CA VAL A 180 10.96 11.59 0.03
C VAL A 180 11.12 10.37 0.92
N GLN A 181 10.10 10.10 1.74
CA GLN A 181 10.07 8.97 2.65
C GLN A 181 9.59 7.69 1.96
N GLY A 182 9.99 6.55 2.50
CA GLY A 182 9.51 5.26 2.03
C GLY A 182 9.80 4.12 2.98
N LEU A 183 9.34 2.94 2.57
CA LEU A 183 9.47 1.68 3.29
C LEU A 183 10.25 0.69 2.41
N LEU A 184 11.20 -0.02 3.02
CA LEU A 184 11.88 -1.16 2.42
C LEU A 184 11.30 -2.44 3.01
N MET A 185 10.78 -3.31 2.16
CA MET A 185 9.94 -4.42 2.60
C MET A 185 10.22 -5.70 1.81
N GLU A 186 9.75 -6.83 2.31
CA GLU A 186 9.83 -8.12 1.66
C GLU A 186 9.05 -8.15 0.33
N TYR A 187 9.66 -8.71 -0.71
CA TYR A 187 8.97 -9.04 -1.95
C TYR A 187 8.64 -10.53 -1.99
N LYS A 188 7.34 -10.86 -1.96
CA LYS A 188 6.87 -12.25 -2.08
C LYS A 188 6.89 -12.72 -3.53
N ASN A 189 7.72 -13.70 -3.85
CA ASN A 189 7.85 -14.30 -5.17
C ASN A 189 8.19 -15.79 -5.04
N PRO A 190 7.54 -16.71 -5.80
CA PRO A 190 6.43 -16.49 -6.73
C PRO A 190 5.12 -16.11 -6.03
N SER A 191 4.44 -15.08 -6.54
CA SER A 191 3.09 -14.70 -6.09
C SER A 191 2.30 -14.01 -7.20
N PHE A 192 0.97 -13.98 -7.06
CA PHE A 192 0.08 -13.21 -7.94
C PHE A 192 -1.11 -12.65 -7.15
N PRO A 193 -1.74 -11.54 -7.59
CA PRO A 193 -2.92 -10.99 -6.94
C PRO A 193 -4.09 -11.98 -6.94
N LEU A 194 -4.94 -11.92 -5.92
CA LEU A 194 -6.14 -12.75 -5.77
C LEU A 194 -7.08 -12.63 -6.98
N ARG A 195 -7.08 -11.47 -7.65
CA ARG A 195 -7.80 -11.24 -8.90
C ARG A 195 -7.41 -12.22 -10.00
N ASP A 196 -6.18 -12.71 -10.03
CA ASP A 196 -5.67 -13.51 -11.14
C ASP A 196 -5.91 -15.02 -10.96
N ILE A 197 -6.60 -15.44 -9.89
CA ILE A 197 -6.96 -16.85 -9.66
C ILE A 197 -7.52 -17.54 -10.91
N PRO A 198 -8.52 -16.98 -11.63
CA PRO A 198 -9.12 -17.68 -12.76
C PRO A 198 -8.15 -17.96 -13.91
N GLU A 199 -7.12 -17.13 -14.06
CA GLU A 199 -6.11 -17.27 -15.10
C GLU A 199 -4.96 -18.17 -14.66
N ARG A 200 -4.64 -18.19 -13.36
CA ARG A 200 -3.45 -18.83 -12.79
C ARG A 200 -3.71 -20.20 -12.18
N ILE A 201 -4.93 -20.48 -11.76
CA ILE A 201 -5.32 -21.72 -11.09
C ILE A 201 -6.44 -22.38 -11.89
N PRO A 202 -6.11 -23.31 -12.82
CA PRO A 202 -7.13 -24.01 -13.62
C PRO A 202 -8.07 -24.88 -12.78
N ASN A 203 -7.57 -25.42 -11.66
CA ASN A 203 -8.35 -26.24 -10.73
C ASN A 203 -9.31 -25.35 -9.92
N ARG A 204 -10.60 -25.39 -10.29
CA ARG A 204 -11.65 -24.57 -9.67
C ARG A 204 -11.97 -24.96 -8.24
N ASP A 205 -11.69 -26.20 -7.84
CA ASP A 205 -11.98 -26.67 -6.48
C ASP A 205 -11.13 -25.90 -5.44
N LEU A 206 -9.93 -25.47 -5.84
CA LEU A 206 -9.01 -24.69 -5.01
C LEU A 206 -9.46 -23.24 -4.81
N TRP A 207 -10.31 -22.71 -5.70
CA TRP A 207 -10.78 -21.33 -5.60
C TRP A 207 -11.60 -21.12 -4.32
N HIS A 208 -12.35 -22.14 -3.92
CA HIS A 208 -13.11 -22.13 -2.68
C HIS A 208 -12.21 -21.98 -1.45
N ASP A 209 -11.12 -22.76 -1.40
CA ASP A 209 -10.22 -22.79 -0.25
C ASP A 209 -9.40 -21.51 -0.15
N ILE A 210 -8.92 -20.98 -1.28
CA ILE A 210 -8.24 -19.69 -1.31
C ILE A 210 -9.19 -18.55 -0.93
N GLY A 211 -10.46 -18.62 -1.35
CA GLY A 211 -11.49 -17.66 -0.96
C GLY A 211 -11.76 -17.65 0.54
N LYS A 212 -11.91 -18.84 1.15
CA LYS A 212 -12.02 -18.96 2.62
C LYS A 212 -10.79 -18.42 3.34
N ALA A 213 -9.59 -18.77 2.86
CA ALA A 213 -8.35 -18.30 3.44
C ALA A 213 -8.23 -16.77 3.37
N SER A 214 -8.66 -16.15 2.27
CA SER A 214 -8.65 -14.69 2.09
C SER A 214 -9.58 -13.98 3.07
N VAL A 215 -10.79 -14.50 3.26
CA VAL A 215 -11.74 -13.97 4.26
C VAL A 215 -11.15 -14.10 5.67
N LYS A 216 -10.60 -15.27 6.00
CA LYS A 216 -9.98 -15.52 7.30
C LYS A 216 -8.81 -14.57 7.56
N LEU A 217 -7.94 -14.36 6.57
CA LEU A 217 -6.83 -13.41 6.65
C LEU A 217 -7.31 -11.99 6.97
N VAL A 218 -8.34 -11.51 6.28
CA VAL A 218 -8.92 -10.18 6.56
C VAL A 218 -9.49 -10.11 7.98
N GLN A 219 -10.13 -11.17 8.45
CA GLN A 219 -10.65 -11.23 9.81
C GLN A 219 -9.52 -11.16 10.85
N GLU A 220 -8.50 -11.99 10.70
CA GLU A 220 -7.34 -12.07 11.61
C GLU A 220 -6.58 -10.73 11.68
N ILE A 221 -6.30 -10.09 10.54
CA ILE A 221 -5.65 -8.77 10.51
C ILE A 221 -6.54 -7.71 11.17
N GLY A 222 -7.85 -7.76 10.92
CA GLY A 222 -8.78 -6.84 11.58
C GLY A 222 -8.80 -7.02 13.11
N ASP A 223 -8.63 -8.24 13.60
CA ASP A 223 -8.67 -8.56 15.04
C ASP A 223 -7.43 -8.09 15.79
N MET A 224 -6.37 -7.77 15.05
CA MET A 224 -5.17 -7.10 15.56
C MET A 224 -5.35 -5.57 15.65
N GLY A 225 -6.58 -5.07 15.63
CA GLY A 225 -6.87 -3.65 15.81
C GLY A 225 -6.61 -2.79 14.57
N VAL A 226 -6.58 -3.39 13.38
CA VAL A 226 -6.38 -2.68 12.11
C VAL A 226 -7.69 -2.51 11.38
N LEU A 227 -7.91 -1.31 10.84
CA LEU A 227 -8.99 -0.98 9.91
C LEU A 227 -8.36 -0.62 8.55
N ASN A 228 -8.41 -1.54 7.60
CA ASN A 228 -7.93 -1.34 6.25
C ASN A 228 -9.06 -0.86 5.32
N ARG A 229 -8.87 0.32 4.73
CA ARG A 229 -9.86 0.94 3.83
C ARG A 229 -9.64 0.62 2.35
N ASP A 230 -8.57 -0.12 2.00
CA ASP A 230 -8.24 -0.55 0.63
C ASP A 230 -8.28 -2.08 0.49
N ILE A 231 -9.25 -2.74 1.12
CA ILE A 231 -9.46 -4.17 0.90
C ILE A 231 -9.99 -4.39 -0.52
N ARG A 232 -9.15 -5.01 -1.36
CA ARG A 232 -9.47 -5.38 -2.74
C ARG A 232 -8.65 -6.59 -3.18
N LEU A 233 -9.13 -7.26 -4.24
CA LEU A 233 -8.49 -8.46 -4.80
C LEU A 233 -7.02 -8.23 -5.22
N ASP A 234 -6.65 -7.00 -5.57
CA ASP A 234 -5.28 -6.66 -5.98
C ASP A 234 -4.29 -6.55 -4.79
N ASN A 235 -4.82 -6.37 -3.58
CA ASN A 235 -4.05 -6.16 -2.36
C ASN A 235 -3.97 -7.44 -1.49
N ILE A 236 -4.47 -8.57 -2.00
CA ILE A 236 -4.21 -9.90 -1.43
C ILE A 236 -3.42 -10.68 -2.47
N LEU A 237 -2.27 -11.21 -2.08
CA LEU A 237 -1.44 -12.08 -2.89
C LEU A 237 -1.75 -13.54 -2.57
N VAL A 238 -1.69 -14.39 -3.60
CA VAL A 238 -1.68 -15.83 -3.52
C VAL A 238 -0.25 -16.31 -3.80
N LEU A 239 0.30 -17.06 -2.87
CA LEU A 239 1.63 -17.65 -2.92
C LEU A 239 1.46 -19.15 -3.15
N GLU A 240 2.22 -19.67 -4.11
CA GLU A 240 2.36 -21.11 -4.33
C GLU A 240 3.45 -21.63 -3.39
N LEU A 241 3.15 -22.66 -2.61
CA LEU A 241 4.11 -23.22 -1.66
C LEU A 241 5.02 -24.23 -2.37
N GLU A 242 6.33 -23.97 -2.35
CA GLU A 242 7.30 -24.85 -2.99
C GLU A 242 7.27 -26.26 -2.39
N GLY A 243 7.24 -27.28 -3.25
CA GLY A 243 7.32 -28.68 -2.84
C GLY A 243 5.98 -29.34 -2.48
N GLU A 244 4.88 -28.59 -2.42
CA GLU A 244 3.54 -29.12 -2.20
C GLU A 244 2.66 -28.88 -3.43
N MET A 245 2.19 -29.95 -4.08
CA MET A 245 1.24 -29.79 -5.19
C MET A 245 -0.04 -29.12 -4.67
N GLU A 246 -0.47 -28.05 -5.35
CA GLU A 246 -1.76 -27.39 -5.12
C GLU A 246 -1.95 -26.77 -3.72
N SER A 247 -0.86 -26.46 -3.02
CA SER A 247 -0.89 -25.79 -1.72
C SER A 247 -0.63 -24.29 -1.86
N PHE A 248 -1.57 -23.47 -1.37
CA PHE A 248 -1.52 -22.02 -1.52
C PHE A 248 -1.63 -21.31 -0.18
N LYS A 249 -0.90 -20.20 -0.06
CA LYS A 249 -1.01 -19.27 1.07
C LYS A 249 -1.49 -17.91 0.57
N VAL A 250 -2.31 -17.24 1.37
CA VAL A 250 -2.75 -15.86 1.10
C VAL A 250 -1.98 -14.88 1.95
N PHE A 251 -1.79 -13.66 1.44
CA PHE A 251 -0.94 -12.66 2.06
C PHE A 251 -1.49 -11.27 1.78
N MET A 252 -1.59 -10.41 2.79
CA MET A 252 -2.12 -9.08 2.62
C MET A 252 -0.98 -8.10 2.36
N ILE A 253 -1.16 -7.21 1.40
CA ILE A 253 -0.24 -6.13 1.09
C ILE A 253 -0.98 -4.80 1.07
N ASP A 254 -0.20 -3.72 1.11
CA ASP A 254 -0.68 -2.35 0.98
C ASP A 254 -1.59 -1.87 2.10
N PHE A 255 -0.99 -1.20 3.08
CA PHE A 255 -1.69 -0.61 4.23
C PHE A 255 -1.74 0.92 4.15
N GLY A 256 -1.51 1.50 2.95
CA GLY A 256 -1.36 2.94 2.77
C GLY A 256 -2.55 3.78 3.28
N ILE A 257 -3.77 3.24 3.24
CA ILE A 257 -4.97 3.89 3.81
C ILE A 257 -5.61 3.09 4.94
N ALA A 258 -4.85 2.17 5.53
CA ALA A 258 -5.23 1.54 6.78
C ALA A 258 -4.97 2.48 7.97
N ARG A 259 -5.54 2.14 9.12
CA ARG A 259 -5.26 2.81 10.38
C ARG A 259 -5.52 1.87 11.54
N THR A 260 -4.93 2.19 12.66
CA THR A 260 -5.27 1.66 13.98
C THR A 260 -6.33 2.53 14.65
N GLN A 261 -6.77 2.10 15.83
CA GLN A 261 -7.64 2.90 16.68
C GLN A 261 -6.88 4.17 17.14
N GLY A 262 -7.52 5.33 16.99
CA GLY A 262 -6.92 6.59 17.43
C GLY A 262 -6.90 6.72 18.95
N GLU A 263 -5.92 7.45 19.50
CA GLU A 263 -5.79 7.70 20.95
C GLU A 263 -7.07 8.30 21.60
N ASN A 264 -7.84 9.07 20.82
CA ASN A 264 -9.08 9.72 21.27
C ASN A 264 -10.34 9.04 20.71
N GLU A 265 -10.21 7.89 20.06
CA GLU A 265 -11.33 7.12 19.51
C GLU A 265 -11.71 6.02 20.50
N THR A 266 -12.98 6.00 20.90
CA THR A 266 -13.51 4.93 21.76
C THR A 266 -13.59 3.60 21.00
N ASP A 267 -13.56 2.49 21.74
CA ASP A 267 -13.71 1.14 21.16
C ASP A 267 -15.02 1.01 20.37
N GLU A 268 -16.09 1.65 20.84
CA GLU A 268 -17.39 1.66 20.15
C GLU A 268 -17.31 2.42 18.81
N GLU A 269 -16.68 3.60 18.79
CA GLU A 269 -16.47 4.37 17.56
C GLU A 269 -15.60 3.60 16.56
N PHE A 270 -14.53 2.97 17.02
CA PHE A 270 -13.67 2.16 16.18
C PHE A 270 -14.40 0.92 15.64
N ARG A 271 -15.15 0.20 16.49
CA ARG A 271 -15.98 -0.94 16.08
C ARG A 271 -17.05 -0.53 15.08
N LYS A 272 -17.69 0.63 15.27
CA LYS A 272 -18.64 1.20 14.32
C LYS A 272 -17.98 1.52 12.98
N ALA A 273 -16.77 2.08 13.00
CA ALA A 273 -15.99 2.34 11.80
C ALA A 273 -15.62 1.04 11.05
N ARG A 274 -15.19 0.00 11.78
CA ARG A 274 -14.92 -1.33 11.21
C ARG A 274 -16.17 -1.97 10.60
N ARG A 275 -17.29 -1.94 11.32
CA ARG A 275 -18.59 -2.43 10.82
C ARG A 275 -19.03 -1.70 9.56
N SER A 276 -18.88 -0.37 9.55
CA SER A 276 -19.26 0.45 8.38
C SER A 276 -18.36 0.21 7.17
N GLN A 277 -17.09 -0.15 7.38
CA GLN A 277 -16.17 -0.46 6.29
C GLN A 277 -16.45 -1.84 5.67
N ASP A 278 -16.96 -2.79 6.46
CA ASP A 278 -17.25 -4.16 6.05
C ASP A 278 -16.10 -4.79 5.24
N GLU A 279 -14.92 -4.86 5.85
CA GLU A 279 -13.71 -5.42 5.23
C GLU A 279 -13.93 -6.87 4.75
N GLU A 280 -14.72 -7.63 5.52
CA GLU A 280 -15.06 -9.01 5.22
C GLU A 280 -15.94 -9.11 3.97
N GLY A 281 -16.99 -8.30 3.86
CA GLY A 281 -17.79 -8.19 2.65
C GLY A 281 -17.00 -7.65 1.46
N ALA A 282 -16.13 -6.67 1.69
CA ALA A 282 -15.28 -6.08 0.64
C ALA A 282 -14.38 -7.11 -0.03
N ILE A 283 -13.90 -8.13 0.69
CA ILE A 283 -13.19 -9.25 0.07
C ILE A 283 -14.11 -10.38 -0.35
N GLY A 284 -14.97 -10.86 0.55
CA GLY A 284 -15.73 -12.10 0.38
C GLY A 284 -16.80 -11.98 -0.69
N TYR A 285 -17.63 -10.94 -0.62
CA TYR A 285 -18.69 -10.72 -1.61
C TYR A 285 -18.10 -10.36 -2.98
N VAL A 286 -17.09 -9.49 -3.01
CA VAL A 286 -16.42 -9.10 -4.28
C VAL A 286 -15.76 -10.31 -4.94
N LEU A 287 -15.05 -11.14 -4.19
CA LEU A 287 -14.43 -12.35 -4.71
C LEU A 287 -15.47 -13.34 -5.23
N GLU A 288 -16.55 -13.58 -4.49
CA GLU A 288 -17.65 -14.44 -4.92
C GLU A 288 -18.21 -14.00 -6.28
N GLN A 289 -18.55 -12.71 -6.41
CA GLN A 289 -19.08 -12.17 -7.66
C GLN A 289 -18.07 -12.25 -8.80
N TYR A 290 -16.78 -12.00 -8.49
CA TYR A 290 -15.71 -12.05 -9.47
C TYR A 290 -15.48 -13.46 -10.00
N LEU A 291 -15.37 -14.46 -9.11
CA LEU A 291 -15.17 -15.86 -9.49
C LEU A 291 -16.40 -16.43 -10.21
N MET A 292 -17.61 -16.06 -9.79
CA MET A 292 -18.83 -16.50 -10.47
C MET A 292 -18.88 -16.06 -11.94
N ARG A 293 -18.50 -14.80 -12.21
CA ARG A 293 -18.41 -14.28 -13.58
C ARG A 293 -17.39 -15.02 -14.42
N ASN A 294 -16.23 -15.34 -13.84
CA ASN A 294 -15.16 -16.06 -14.54
C ASN A 294 -15.44 -17.57 -14.68
N ALA A 295 -16.32 -18.13 -13.86
CA ALA A 295 -16.71 -19.53 -13.93
C ALA A 295 -17.85 -19.81 -14.93
N GLY A 296 -18.39 -18.79 -15.60
CA GLY A 296 -19.53 -18.93 -16.52
C GLY A 296 -20.89 -18.96 -15.83
N GLY A 297 -20.99 -18.41 -14.62
CA GLY A 297 -22.21 -18.40 -13.81
C GLY A 297 -22.23 -19.45 -12.70
N ASP A 298 -21.33 -20.44 -12.74
CA ASP A 298 -21.11 -21.36 -11.62
C ASP A 298 -20.62 -20.59 -10.39
N LYS A 299 -20.89 -21.12 -9.20
CA LYS A 299 -20.53 -20.48 -7.93
C LYS A 299 -19.45 -21.28 -7.20
N PRO A 300 -18.18 -21.20 -7.64
CA PRO A 300 -17.08 -21.99 -7.08
C PRO A 300 -16.69 -21.56 -5.67
N PHE A 301 -17.03 -20.33 -5.27
CA PHE A 301 -16.87 -19.83 -3.92
C PHE A 301 -18.20 -19.25 -3.45
N LYS A 302 -18.60 -19.57 -2.23
CA LYS A 302 -19.79 -19.00 -1.59
C LYS A 302 -19.37 -18.28 -0.32
N PHE A 303 -19.57 -16.97 -0.32
CA PHE A 303 -19.30 -16.14 0.85
C PHE A 303 -20.50 -16.16 1.81
N ASN A 304 -20.21 -16.39 3.09
CA ASN A 304 -21.18 -16.24 4.17
C ASN A 304 -20.62 -15.22 5.16
N HIS A 305 -21.24 -14.04 5.23
CA HIS A 305 -20.80 -12.97 6.11
C HIS A 305 -20.99 -13.37 7.58
N SER A 306 -19.91 -13.27 8.37
CA SER A 306 -19.87 -13.72 9.77
C SER A 306 -20.77 -12.92 10.71
N ARG A 307 -21.03 -11.64 10.39
CA ARG A 307 -21.73 -10.66 11.25
C ARG A 307 -21.08 -10.52 12.64
N ARG A 308 -19.81 -10.88 12.80
CA ARG A 308 -19.09 -10.85 14.08
C ARG A 308 -19.00 -9.46 14.70
N LEU A 309 -18.97 -8.41 13.86
CA LEU A 309 -18.98 -7.03 14.31
C LEU A 309 -20.37 -6.49 14.67
N GLU A 310 -21.44 -7.26 14.41
CA GLU A 310 -22.84 -6.89 14.73
C GLU A 310 -23.30 -7.41 16.10
N ARG A 311 -22.61 -8.41 16.67
CA ARG A 311 -22.97 -9.00 17.95
C ARG A 311 -22.82 -8.00 19.11
N PRO A 312 -23.76 -7.98 20.07
CA PRO A 312 -23.59 -7.28 21.35
C PRO A 312 -22.40 -7.85 22.13
N TRP A 313 -21.75 -7.03 22.95
CA TRP A 313 -20.55 -7.39 23.71
C TRP A 313 -20.82 -8.42 24.81
N ASP A 314 -22.04 -8.49 25.32
CA ASP A 314 -22.40 -9.30 26.50
C ASP A 314 -22.45 -10.82 26.24
N ASP A 315 -22.29 -11.27 24.99
CA ASP A 315 -22.37 -12.70 24.63
C ASP A 315 -21.00 -13.38 24.53
N ASP A 316 -19.88 -12.64 24.56
CA ASP A 316 -18.53 -13.21 24.40
C ASP A 316 -17.84 -13.57 25.75
N GLU A 317 -18.44 -13.23 26.91
CA GLU A 317 -17.98 -13.69 28.24
C GLU A 317 -18.69 -14.96 28.74
N ALA A 318 -19.62 -15.54 27.97
CA ALA A 318 -20.40 -16.70 28.42
C ALA A 318 -19.74 -18.06 28.15
N ASP A 319 -18.66 -18.13 27.36
CA ASP A 319 -17.99 -19.38 26.97
C ASP A 319 -16.45 -19.32 27.12
N ILE A 320 -15.96 -19.05 28.33
CA ILE A 320 -14.58 -19.40 28.75
C ILE A 320 -14.62 -20.42 29.90
#